data_AF-I3JXH8-F1
#
_entry.id   AF-I3JXH8-F1
#
_cell.length_a   1.000
_cell.length_b   1.000
_cell.length_c   1.000
_cell.angle_alpha   90.00
_cell.angle_beta   90.00
_cell.angle_gamma   90.00
#
_symmetry.space_group_name_H-M   'P 1'
#
loop_
_entity.id
_entity.type
_entity.pdbx_description
1 polymer ?
#
loop_
_entity_poly.entity_id
_entity_poly.type
_entity_poly.pdbx_seq_one_letter_code
_entity_poly.pdbx_strand_id
1 'polypeptide(L)'
;CAGTLKPPTLSRRPTAPKIPEGEKVDFDDIQKKRQNKDLMELQALIDAHFEHRKKEEEELIALKERIEKRRAERAEQQRVRAEKEKERQARREEERRIREEADAKKKADEDAKKKSALSSMGSQYSSHLQRADQKRGGKKETEREKKKKILAARRKPLNIDHLNEEKLKEKIKELHDWMAQLESEKFDHTERLKRQKYEVTTLRKRIEELSKL
;
A
#
# COMPACT_ATOMS: atom_id res chain seq x y z
N CYS A 1 -55.39 -94.76 45.51
CA CYS A 1 -54.57 -95.61 44.63
C CYS A 1 -53.34 -94.83 44.19
N ALA A 2 -52.16 -95.37 44.49
CA ALA A 2 -50.87 -94.78 44.15
C ALA A 2 -50.65 -94.78 42.63
N GLY A 3 -50.28 -93.63 42.07
CA GLY A 3 -49.83 -93.49 40.70
C GLY A 3 -48.50 -92.74 40.72
N THR A 4 -47.44 -93.48 40.40
CA THR A 4 -46.04 -93.09 40.49
C THR A 4 -45.66 -92.02 39.46
N LEU A 5 -44.98 -90.98 39.92
CA LEU A 5 -44.26 -90.00 39.11
C LEU A 5 -43.09 -90.68 38.40
N LYS A 6 -43.00 -90.56 37.08
CA LYS A 6 -41.79 -90.86 36.30
C LYS A 6 -41.50 -89.69 35.34
N PRO A 7 -40.34 -89.03 35.42
CA PRO A 7 -40.00 -87.93 34.52
C PRO A 7 -39.44 -88.48 33.20
N PRO A 8 -39.82 -87.94 32.03
CA PRO A 8 -39.17 -88.29 30.78
C PRO A 8 -37.85 -87.51 30.64
N THR A 9 -36.73 -88.20 30.85
CA THR A 9 -35.41 -87.76 30.39
C THR A 9 -35.32 -87.96 28.88
N LEU A 10 -35.43 -86.88 28.10
CA LEU A 10 -35.02 -86.88 26.70
C LEU A 10 -33.76 -86.04 26.56
N SER A 11 -32.62 -86.72 26.60
CA SER A 11 -31.31 -86.18 26.20
C SER A 11 -31.36 -85.84 24.71
N ARG A 12 -31.64 -84.59 24.37
CA ARG A 12 -31.45 -84.08 23.02
C ARG A 12 -29.96 -83.82 22.83
N ARG A 13 -29.22 -84.81 22.29
CA ARG A 13 -27.87 -84.59 21.76
C ARG A 13 -27.97 -83.49 20.69
N PRO A 14 -27.15 -82.43 20.71
CA PRO A 14 -27.04 -81.53 19.57
C PRO A 14 -26.39 -82.31 18.44
N THR A 15 -27.16 -82.69 17.41
CA THR A 15 -26.59 -83.13 16.15
C THR A 15 -25.92 -81.93 15.50
N ALA A 16 -24.60 -82.02 15.30
CA ALA A 16 -23.83 -81.00 14.60
C ALA A 16 -24.50 -80.68 13.24
N PRO A 17 -24.63 -79.40 12.87
CA PRO A 17 -25.16 -79.03 11.56
C PRO A 17 -24.33 -79.72 10.47
N LYS A 18 -24.98 -80.52 9.63
CA LYS A 18 -24.34 -81.05 8.41
C LYS A 18 -24.00 -79.86 7.53
N ILE A 19 -22.73 -79.49 7.51
CA ILE A 19 -22.16 -78.57 6.53
C ILE A 19 -22.34 -79.25 5.16
N PRO A 20 -23.01 -78.62 4.18
CA PRO A 20 -23.08 -79.18 2.84
C PRO A 20 -21.67 -79.37 2.29
N GLU A 21 -21.39 -80.58 1.82
CA GLU A 21 -20.13 -80.98 1.22
C GLU A 21 -19.85 -80.14 -0.03
N GLY A 22 -18.73 -79.41 0.01
CA GLY A 22 -17.82 -79.28 -1.12
C GLY A 22 -18.33 -78.50 -2.34
N GLU A 23 -18.67 -77.22 -2.16
CA GLU A 23 -18.28 -76.27 -3.20
C GLU A 23 -16.75 -76.14 -3.09
N LYS A 24 -16.03 -76.76 -4.03
CA LYS A 24 -14.57 -76.58 -4.11
C LYS A 24 -14.33 -75.09 -4.23
N VAL A 25 -13.82 -74.51 -3.14
CA VAL A 25 -13.40 -73.12 -3.11
C VAL A 25 -12.24 -73.01 -4.08
N ASP A 26 -12.49 -72.56 -5.31
CA ASP A 26 -11.46 -72.37 -6.32
C ASP A 26 -10.56 -71.22 -5.87
N PHE A 27 -9.39 -71.57 -5.33
CA PHE A 27 -8.40 -70.60 -4.84
C PHE A 27 -7.97 -69.61 -5.94
N ASP A 28 -7.95 -70.05 -7.20
CA ASP A 28 -7.71 -69.20 -8.37
C ASP A 28 -8.82 -68.16 -8.58
N ASP A 29 -10.08 -68.51 -8.30
CA ASP A 29 -11.22 -67.58 -8.40
C ASP A 29 -11.19 -66.55 -7.26
N ILE A 30 -10.80 -66.96 -6.04
CA ILE A 30 -10.56 -66.03 -4.93
C ILE A 30 -9.43 -65.06 -5.27
N GLN A 31 -8.32 -65.55 -5.82
CA GLN A 31 -7.19 -64.71 -6.18
C GLN A 31 -7.53 -63.73 -7.31
N LYS A 32 -8.27 -64.17 -8.33
CA LYS A 32 -8.78 -63.28 -9.39
C LYS A 32 -9.77 -62.25 -8.87
N LYS A 33 -10.71 -62.63 -8.00
CA LYS A 33 -11.66 -61.69 -7.37
C LYS A 33 -10.95 -60.65 -6.52
N ARG A 34 -9.89 -61.05 -5.80
CA ARG A 34 -9.04 -60.13 -5.04
C ARG A 34 -8.31 -59.16 -5.98
N GLN A 35 -7.63 -59.66 -7.01
CA GLN A 35 -6.94 -58.81 -7.97
C GLN A 35 -7.88 -57.83 -8.66
N ASN A 36 -9.06 -58.27 -9.10
CA ASN A 36 -10.07 -57.40 -9.70
C ASN A 36 -10.57 -56.34 -8.71
N LYS A 37 -10.79 -56.70 -7.44
CA LYS A 37 -11.16 -55.75 -6.40
C LYS A 37 -10.06 -54.71 -6.18
N ASP A 38 -8.81 -55.15 -6.02
CA ASP A 38 -7.66 -54.26 -5.80
C ASP A 38 -7.46 -53.32 -7.00
N LEU A 39 -7.67 -53.80 -8.23
CA LEU A 39 -7.62 -52.97 -9.45
C LEU A 39 -8.75 -51.95 -9.50
N MET A 40 -9.98 -52.33 -9.13
CA MET A 40 -11.11 -51.40 -9.07
C MET A 40 -10.94 -50.35 -7.99
N GLU A 41 -10.46 -50.74 -6.80
CA GLU A 41 -10.16 -49.81 -5.71
C GLU A 41 -9.03 -48.85 -6.10
N LEU A 42 -7.98 -49.35 -6.76
CA LEU A 42 -6.90 -48.51 -7.27
C LEU A 42 -7.40 -47.50 -8.30
N GLN A 43 -8.24 -47.93 -9.26
CA GLN A 43 -8.83 -47.02 -10.24
C GLN A 43 -9.71 -45.96 -9.57
N ALA A 44 -10.54 -46.35 -8.60
CA ALA A 44 -11.37 -45.42 -7.85
C ALA A 44 -10.54 -44.39 -7.05
N LEU A 45 -9.42 -44.80 -6.45
CA LEU A 45 -8.50 -43.91 -5.76
C LEU A 45 -7.81 -42.93 -6.71
N ILE A 46 -7.40 -43.40 -7.89
CA ILE A 46 -6.81 -42.56 -8.94
C ILE A 46 -7.82 -41.49 -9.38
N ASP A 47 -9.04 -41.90 -9.72
CA ASP A 47 -10.08 -40.98 -10.19
C ASP A 47 -10.48 -39.97 -9.10
N ALA A 48 -10.62 -40.43 -7.85
CA ALA A 48 -10.89 -39.55 -6.71
C ALA A 48 -9.77 -38.52 -6.49
N HIS A 49 -8.50 -38.91 -6.65
CA HIS A 49 -7.37 -38.00 -6.52
C HIS A 49 -7.38 -36.92 -7.61
N PHE A 50 -7.59 -37.30 -8.87
CA PHE A 50 -7.65 -36.35 -9.97
C PHE A 50 -8.84 -35.41 -9.87
N GLU A 51 -10.02 -35.93 -9.51
CA GLU A 51 -11.22 -35.10 -9.31
C GLU A 51 -11.04 -34.13 -8.14
N HIS A 52 -10.44 -34.55 -7.03
CA HIS A 52 -10.14 -33.67 -5.92
C HIS A 52 -9.16 -32.56 -6.32
N ARG A 53 -8.04 -32.92 -6.96
CA ARG A 53 -7.04 -31.97 -7.44
C ARG A 53 -7.63 -30.97 -8.43
N LYS A 54 -8.45 -31.43 -9.37
CA LYS A 54 -9.11 -30.58 -10.35
C LYS A 54 -10.06 -29.58 -9.68
N LYS A 55 -10.89 -30.02 -8.74
CA LYS A 55 -11.79 -29.14 -7.98
C LYS A 55 -11.02 -28.10 -7.17
N GLU A 56 -9.96 -28.51 -6.47
CA GLU A 56 -9.09 -27.58 -5.75
C GLU A 56 -8.43 -26.56 -6.67
N GLU A 57 -7.96 -26.98 -7.84
CA GLU A 57 -7.35 -26.08 -8.83
C GLU A 57 -8.36 -25.08 -9.39
N GLU A 58 -9.58 -25.53 -9.72
CA GLU A 58 -10.67 -24.66 -10.19
C GLU A 58 -11.07 -23.63 -9.11
N GLU A 59 -11.20 -24.04 -7.85
CA GLU A 59 -11.49 -23.14 -6.73
C GLU A 59 -10.36 -22.12 -6.51
N LEU A 60 -9.11 -22.56 -6.62
CA LEU A 60 -7.94 -21.71 -6.44
C LEU A 60 -7.79 -20.70 -7.59
N ILE A 61 -8.10 -21.09 -8.82
CA ILE A 61 -8.17 -20.20 -9.99
C ILE A 61 -9.29 -19.16 -9.77
N ALA A 62 -10.50 -19.60 -9.44
CA ALA A 62 -11.63 -18.70 -9.21
C ALA A 62 -11.36 -17.70 -8.07
N LEU A 63 -10.67 -18.13 -7.01
CA LEU A 63 -10.26 -17.26 -5.92
C LEU A 63 -9.22 -16.22 -6.37
N LYS A 64 -8.21 -16.64 -7.14
CA LYS A 64 -7.19 -15.75 -7.72
C LYS A 64 -7.83 -14.70 -8.62
N GLU A 65 -8.71 -15.09 -9.52
CA GLU A 65 -9.44 -14.18 -10.40
C GLU A 65 -10.25 -13.15 -9.60
N ARG A 66 -10.93 -13.57 -8.52
CA ARG A 66 -11.69 -12.66 -7.66
C ARG A 66 -10.78 -11.68 -6.90
N ILE A 67 -9.58 -12.10 -6.51
CA ILE A 67 -8.58 -11.22 -5.88
C ILE A 67 -8.03 -10.23 -6.89
N GLU A 68 -7.70 -10.70 -8.09
CA GLU A 68 -7.17 -9.88 -9.18
C GLU A 68 -8.18 -8.83 -9.63
N LYS A 69 -9.44 -9.21 -9.82
CA LYS A 69 -10.54 -8.28 -10.10
C LYS A 69 -10.65 -7.19 -9.03
N ARG A 70 -10.63 -7.57 -7.74
CA ARG A 70 -10.67 -6.58 -6.63
C ARG A 70 -9.42 -5.71 -6.54
N ARG A 71 -8.26 -6.16 -7.03
CA ARG A 71 -7.06 -5.34 -7.12
C ARG A 71 -7.17 -4.36 -8.29
N ALA A 72 -7.62 -4.82 -9.45
CA ALA A 72 -7.86 -3.99 -10.62
C ALA A 72 -8.89 -2.88 -10.34
N GLU A 73 -10.01 -3.21 -9.69
CA GLU A 73 -11.02 -2.23 -9.27
C GLU A 73 -10.44 -1.15 -8.34
N ARG A 74 -9.61 -1.55 -7.37
CA ARG A 74 -8.94 -0.59 -6.47
C ARG A 74 -7.92 0.29 -7.21
N ALA A 75 -7.16 -0.29 -8.14
CA ALA A 75 -6.22 0.46 -8.97
C ALA A 75 -6.95 1.48 -9.85
N GLU A 76 -8.07 1.08 -10.45
CA GLU A 76 -8.89 1.97 -11.28
C GLU A 76 -9.52 3.10 -10.45
N GLN A 77 -10.05 2.79 -9.26
CA GLN A 77 -10.56 3.82 -8.35
C GLN A 77 -9.49 4.83 -7.96
N GLN A 78 -8.24 4.38 -7.73
CA GLN A 78 -7.13 5.29 -7.45
C GLN A 78 -6.79 6.14 -8.68
N ARG A 79 -6.78 5.55 -9.88
CA ARG A 79 -6.51 6.26 -11.13
C ARG A 79 -7.55 7.35 -11.40
N VAL A 80 -8.83 7.04 -11.27
CA VAL A 80 -9.94 8.00 -11.41
C VAL A 80 -9.85 9.13 -10.37
N ARG A 81 -9.51 8.81 -9.12
CA ARG A 81 -9.31 9.84 -8.08
C ARG A 81 -8.13 10.76 -8.41
N ALA A 82 -7.00 10.19 -8.83
CA ALA A 82 -5.82 10.95 -9.22
C ALA A 82 -6.08 11.83 -10.44
N GLU A 83 -6.80 11.34 -11.44
CA GLU A 83 -7.19 12.09 -12.63
C GLU A 83 -8.12 13.26 -12.27
N LYS A 84 -9.15 13.00 -11.45
CA LYS A 84 -10.06 14.06 -10.97
C LYS A 84 -9.36 15.11 -10.12
N GLU A 85 -8.37 14.72 -9.32
CA GLU A 85 -7.55 15.67 -8.56
C GLU A 85 -6.66 16.51 -9.48
N LYS A 86 -6.03 15.87 -10.47
CA LYS A 86 -5.20 16.53 -11.48
C LYS A 86 -6.03 17.51 -12.32
N GLU A 87 -7.23 17.15 -12.74
CA GLU A 87 -8.16 18.03 -13.47
C GLU A 87 -8.56 19.23 -12.61
N ARG A 88 -8.92 19.01 -11.34
CA ARG A 88 -9.23 20.10 -10.41
C ARG A 88 -8.05 21.03 -10.19
N GLN A 89 -6.84 20.50 -10.17
CA GLN A 89 -5.63 21.31 -10.04
C GLN A 89 -5.35 22.10 -11.32
N ALA A 90 -5.43 21.46 -12.48
CA ALA A 90 -5.28 22.10 -13.79
C ALA A 90 -6.29 23.23 -13.98
N ARG A 91 -7.57 23.03 -13.63
CA ARG A 91 -8.60 24.08 -13.72
C ARG A 91 -8.30 25.29 -12.82
N ARG A 92 -7.77 25.07 -11.61
CA ARG A 92 -7.36 26.15 -10.71
C ARG A 92 -6.13 26.90 -11.22
N GLU A 93 -5.19 26.18 -11.81
CA GLU A 93 -3.98 26.76 -12.41
C GLU A 93 -4.33 27.56 -13.67
N GLU A 94 -5.24 27.06 -14.51
CA GLU A 94 -5.74 27.75 -15.69
C GLU A 94 -6.55 29.01 -15.32
N GLU A 95 -7.45 28.93 -14.35
CA GLU A 95 -8.20 30.11 -13.86
C GLU A 95 -7.26 31.15 -13.25
N ARG A 96 -6.21 30.72 -12.53
CA ARG A 96 -5.15 31.62 -12.07
C ARG A 96 -4.38 32.23 -13.22
N ARG A 97 -4.03 31.44 -14.24
CA ARG A 97 -3.27 31.93 -15.40
C ARG A 97 -4.07 32.95 -16.20
N ILE A 98 -5.38 32.70 -16.43
CA ILE A 98 -6.29 33.66 -17.09
C ILE A 98 -6.43 34.94 -16.27
N ARG A 99 -6.53 34.83 -14.93
CA ARG A 99 -6.59 36.00 -14.05
C ARG A 99 -5.28 36.78 -14.03
N GLU A 100 -4.14 36.10 -13.99
CA GLU A 100 -2.81 36.70 -14.05
C GLU A 100 -2.57 37.37 -15.41
N GLU A 101 -3.00 36.76 -16.53
CA GLU A 101 -2.94 37.36 -17.87
C GLU A 101 -3.86 38.58 -17.99
N ALA A 102 -5.08 38.53 -17.43
CA ALA A 102 -6.01 39.65 -17.42
C ALA A 102 -5.53 40.82 -16.54
N ASP A 103 -4.98 40.53 -15.36
CA ASP A 103 -4.41 41.54 -14.45
C ASP A 103 -3.10 42.11 -15.03
N ALA A 104 -2.27 41.29 -15.70
CA ALA A 104 -1.08 41.76 -16.42
C ALA A 104 -1.45 42.67 -17.59
N LYS A 105 -2.48 42.34 -18.36
CA LYS A 105 -2.97 43.17 -19.47
C LYS A 105 -3.54 44.50 -18.97
N LYS A 106 -4.38 44.48 -17.93
CA LYS A 106 -4.89 45.71 -17.30
C LYS A 106 -3.76 46.55 -16.71
N LYS A 107 -2.77 45.92 -16.09
CA LYS A 107 -1.62 46.63 -15.54
C LYS A 107 -0.73 47.22 -16.63
N ALA A 108 -0.54 46.53 -17.75
CA ALA A 108 0.18 47.08 -18.90
C ALA A 108 -0.54 48.30 -19.50
N ASP A 109 -1.87 48.24 -19.63
CA ASP A 109 -2.69 49.37 -20.10
C ASP A 109 -2.65 50.56 -19.12
N GLU A 110 -2.73 50.31 -17.81
CA GLU A 110 -2.61 51.33 -16.77
C GLU A 110 -1.19 51.90 -16.66
N ASP A 111 -0.14 51.09 -16.82
CA ASP A 111 1.26 51.56 -16.80
C ASP A 111 1.59 52.35 -18.07
N ALA A 112 1.00 51.99 -19.22
CA ALA A 112 1.09 52.79 -20.45
C ALA A 112 0.39 54.15 -20.29
N LYS A 113 -0.82 54.17 -19.72
CA LYS A 113 -1.55 55.41 -19.38
C LYS A 113 -0.82 56.23 -18.32
N LYS A 114 -0.24 55.59 -17.30
CA LYS A 114 0.54 56.26 -16.24
C LYS A 114 1.89 56.74 -16.74
N LYS A 115 2.60 56.02 -17.63
CA LYS A 115 3.80 56.55 -18.29
C LYS A 115 3.46 57.77 -19.16
N SER A 116 2.35 57.68 -19.90
CA SER A 116 1.81 58.83 -20.64
C SER A 116 1.52 60.02 -19.72
N ALA A 117 0.98 59.79 -18.51
CA ALA A 117 0.67 60.85 -17.55
C ALA A 117 1.87 61.32 -16.70
N LEU A 118 2.79 60.43 -16.33
CA LEU A 118 3.97 60.70 -15.47
C LEU A 118 5.18 61.23 -16.25
N SER A 119 5.23 61.03 -17.58
CA SER A 119 6.07 61.87 -18.44
C SER A 119 5.72 63.36 -18.33
N SER A 120 4.55 63.71 -17.76
CA SER A 120 4.16 65.10 -17.50
C SER A 120 4.50 65.59 -16.09
N MET A 121 4.74 64.74 -15.07
CA MET A 121 4.92 65.17 -13.67
C MET A 121 5.74 64.17 -12.81
N GLY A 122 7.05 64.39 -12.67
CA GLY A 122 7.81 64.16 -11.42
C GLY A 122 8.11 62.72 -10.95
N SER A 123 9.39 62.35 -10.99
CA SER A 123 10.03 61.03 -10.75
C SER A 123 9.96 60.41 -9.33
N GLN A 124 9.30 60.99 -8.31
CA GLN A 124 9.46 60.51 -6.92
C GLN A 124 8.38 59.57 -6.36
N TYR A 125 7.22 59.39 -7.00
CA TYR A 125 6.13 58.54 -6.47
C TYR A 125 6.25 57.03 -6.84
N SER A 126 7.19 56.70 -7.74
CA SER A 126 7.30 55.37 -8.37
C SER A 126 7.75 54.25 -7.41
N SER A 127 8.50 54.55 -6.35
CA SER A 127 9.09 53.53 -5.47
C SER A 127 8.09 52.86 -4.52
N HIS A 128 7.02 53.56 -4.13
CA HIS A 128 6.03 53.03 -3.18
C HIS A 128 5.06 52.04 -3.84
N LEU A 129 4.69 52.27 -5.10
CA LEU A 129 3.82 51.36 -5.85
C LEU A 129 4.49 50.01 -6.17
N GLN A 130 5.79 49.99 -6.49
CA GLN A 130 6.50 48.74 -6.80
C GLN A 130 6.51 47.73 -5.62
N ARG A 131 6.55 48.22 -4.37
CA ARG A 131 6.45 47.36 -3.18
C ARG A 131 5.04 46.81 -2.93
N ALA A 132 4.01 47.57 -3.29
CA ALA A 132 2.62 47.13 -3.17
C ALA A 132 2.25 46.09 -4.24
N ASP A 133 2.83 46.23 -5.43
CA ASP A 133 2.53 45.36 -6.57
C ASP A 133 3.14 43.95 -6.44
N GLN A 134 4.31 43.85 -5.80
CA GLN A 134 4.96 42.57 -5.52
C GLN A 134 4.19 41.67 -4.53
N LYS A 135 3.20 42.23 -3.81
CA LYS A 135 2.26 41.50 -2.94
C LYS A 135 0.96 41.07 -3.63
N ARG A 136 0.65 41.56 -4.84
CA ARG A 136 -0.66 41.37 -5.48
C ARG A 136 -0.68 40.36 -6.63
N GLY A 137 0.47 39.96 -7.18
CA GLY A 137 0.56 38.92 -8.21
C GLY A 137 0.75 37.52 -7.61
N GLY A 138 -0.31 36.71 -7.64
CA GLY A 138 -0.32 35.29 -7.25
C GLY A 138 -0.01 35.06 -5.77
N LYS A 139 -0.80 34.24 -5.06
CA LYS A 139 -0.45 33.82 -3.70
C LYS A 139 0.79 32.91 -3.80
N LYS A 140 1.98 33.50 -3.89
CA LYS A 140 3.26 32.77 -3.84
C LYS A 140 3.23 31.93 -2.58
N GLU A 141 3.44 30.63 -2.74
CA GLU A 141 3.49 29.70 -1.62
C GLU A 141 4.48 30.25 -0.60
N THR A 142 3.97 30.53 0.60
CA THR A 142 4.79 31.13 1.65
C THR A 142 5.87 30.14 2.08
N GLU A 143 7.02 30.62 2.55
CA GLU A 143 8.08 29.74 3.08
C GLU A 143 7.55 28.82 4.20
N ARG A 144 6.51 29.26 4.93
CA ARG A 144 5.80 28.44 5.93
C ARG A 144 5.03 27.28 5.29
N GLU A 145 4.32 27.52 4.19
CA GLU A 145 3.59 26.49 3.43
C GLU A 145 4.57 25.49 2.81
N LYS A 146 5.65 25.97 2.17
CA LYS A 146 6.72 25.12 1.63
C LYS A 146 7.35 24.24 2.70
N LYS A 147 7.72 24.82 3.85
CA LYS A 147 8.27 24.07 4.99
C LYS A 147 7.30 22.98 5.44
N LYS A 148 6.01 23.30 5.59
CA LYS A 148 4.99 22.34 5.99
C LYS A 148 4.85 21.21 4.97
N LYS A 149 4.85 21.54 3.68
CA LYS A 149 4.77 20.57 2.57
C LYS A 149 5.98 19.63 2.56
N ILE A 150 7.20 20.15 2.70
CA ILE A 150 8.43 19.35 2.75
C ILE A 150 8.44 18.42 3.98
N LEU A 151 8.07 18.93 5.16
CA LEU A 151 8.02 18.12 6.37
C LEU A 151 6.94 17.02 6.30
N ALA A 152 5.79 17.33 5.70
CA ALA A 152 4.75 16.33 5.47
C ALA A 152 5.23 15.23 4.50
N ALA A 153 5.94 15.59 3.43
CA ALA A 153 6.51 14.63 2.48
C ALA A 153 7.59 13.73 3.10
N ARG A 154 8.39 14.26 4.05
CA ARG A 154 9.40 13.46 4.79
C ARG A 154 8.79 12.54 5.85
N ARG A 155 7.61 12.87 6.37
CA ARG A 155 6.95 12.09 7.43
C ARG A 155 6.30 10.83 6.86
N LYS A 156 6.95 9.69 7.07
CA LYS A 156 6.36 8.39 6.73
C LYS A 156 5.28 8.03 7.77
N PRO A 157 4.07 7.59 7.36
CA PRO A 157 3.07 7.10 8.30
C PRO A 157 3.60 5.84 8.98
N LEU A 158 3.42 5.77 10.31
CA LEU A 158 3.84 4.63 11.12
C LEU A 158 2.66 3.67 11.23
N ASN A 159 2.79 2.46 10.68
CA ASN A 159 1.79 1.41 10.80
C ASN A 159 2.39 0.24 11.59
N ILE A 160 2.01 0.13 12.87
CA ILE A 160 2.61 -0.81 13.83
C ILE A 160 1.60 -1.78 14.45
N ASP A 161 0.30 -1.57 14.25
CA ASP A 161 -0.78 -2.26 14.97
C ASP A 161 -0.87 -3.77 14.68
N HIS A 162 -0.22 -4.23 13.61
CA HIS A 162 -0.27 -5.60 13.11
C HIS A 162 1.12 -6.27 13.10
N LEU A 163 2.12 -5.68 13.76
CA LEU A 163 3.48 -6.21 13.83
C LEU A 163 3.67 -7.14 15.04
N ASN A 164 4.48 -8.19 14.88
CA ASN A 164 4.91 -9.05 15.98
C ASN A 164 6.10 -8.43 16.74
N GLU A 165 6.46 -8.99 17.89
CA GLU A 165 7.51 -8.46 18.76
C GLU A 165 8.88 -8.33 18.06
N GLU A 166 9.27 -9.32 17.26
CA GLU A 166 10.54 -9.29 16.51
C GLU A 166 10.57 -8.14 15.51
N LYS A 167 9.51 -7.96 14.70
CA LYS A 167 9.43 -6.85 13.74
C LYS A 167 9.32 -5.49 14.43
N LEU A 168 8.71 -5.42 15.62
CA LEU A 168 8.70 -4.19 16.41
C LEU A 168 10.11 -3.81 16.86
N LYS A 169 10.94 -4.78 17.29
CA LYS A 169 12.35 -4.54 17.65
C LYS A 169 13.16 -4.03 16.45
N GLU A 170 12.96 -4.60 15.26
CA GLU A 170 13.57 -4.10 14.03
C GLU A 170 13.12 -2.66 13.72
N LYS A 171 11.82 -2.38 13.86
CA LYS A 171 11.29 -1.04 13.58
C LYS A 171 11.80 0.02 14.55
N ILE A 172 11.99 -0.34 15.83
CA ILE A 172 12.62 0.53 16.83
C ILE A 172 14.04 0.89 16.42
N LYS A 173 14.85 -0.10 16.00
CA LYS A 173 16.22 0.16 15.51
C LYS A 173 16.22 1.08 14.30
N GLU A 174 15.37 0.81 13.30
CA GLU A 174 15.26 1.66 12.11
C GLU A 174 14.91 3.12 12.45
N LEU A 175 13.94 3.33 13.36
CA LEU A 175 13.55 4.67 13.80
C LEU A 175 14.63 5.36 14.61
N HIS A 176 15.36 4.62 15.45
CA HIS A 176 16.49 5.13 16.22
C HIS A 176 17.62 5.58 15.29
N ASP A 177 17.99 4.75 14.32
CA ASP A 177 19.05 5.07 13.35
C ASP A 177 18.66 6.27 12.49
N TRP A 178 17.39 6.35 12.08
CA TRP A 178 16.86 7.52 11.38
C TRP A 178 16.93 8.80 12.23
N MET A 179 16.65 8.71 13.53
CA MET A 179 16.76 9.84 14.45
C MET A 179 18.21 10.30 14.60
N ALA A 180 19.14 9.36 14.80
CA ALA A 180 20.57 9.64 14.91
C ALA A 180 21.12 10.30 13.64
N GLN A 181 20.69 9.84 12.45
CA GLN A 181 21.06 10.47 11.18
C GLN A 181 20.59 11.93 11.10
N LEU A 182 19.33 12.21 11.46
CA LEU A 182 18.79 13.58 11.44
C LEU A 182 19.51 14.50 12.43
N GLU A 183 19.92 13.98 13.58
CA GLU A 183 20.69 14.73 14.58
C GLU A 183 22.09 15.07 14.06
N SER A 184 22.76 14.12 13.40
CA SER A 184 24.06 14.34 12.75
C SER A 184 23.96 15.39 11.65
N GLU A 185 22.96 15.29 10.76
CA GLU A 185 22.74 16.29 9.70
C GLU A 185 22.49 17.69 10.28
N LYS A 186 21.69 17.79 11.37
CA LYS A 186 21.42 19.05 12.07
C LYS A 186 22.72 19.63 12.66
N PHE A 187 23.58 18.80 13.22
CA PHE A 187 24.86 19.23 13.77
C PHE A 187 25.74 19.84 12.66
N ASP A 188 25.93 19.13 11.55
CA ASP A 188 26.72 19.60 10.41
C ASP A 188 26.20 20.92 9.84
N HIS A 189 24.87 21.05 9.72
CA HIS A 189 24.24 22.30 9.28
C HIS A 189 24.50 23.45 10.27
N THR A 190 24.49 23.16 11.56
CA THR A 190 24.74 24.16 12.61
C THR A 190 26.19 24.65 12.58
N GLU A 191 27.15 23.73 12.47
CA GLU A 191 28.58 24.07 12.37
C GLU A 191 28.88 24.84 11.07
N ARG A 192 28.32 24.40 9.94
CA ARG A 192 28.42 25.12 8.67
C ARG A 192 27.89 26.55 8.79
N LEU A 193 26.74 26.74 9.42
CA LEU A 193 26.15 28.06 9.60
C LEU A 193 27.04 28.96 10.48
N LYS A 194 27.65 28.43 11.55
CA LYS A 194 28.61 29.18 12.38
C LYS A 194 29.80 29.66 11.54
N ARG A 195 30.38 28.77 10.73
CA ARG A 195 31.49 29.12 9.82
C ARG A 195 31.08 30.19 8.80
N GLN A 196 29.93 30.03 8.15
CA GLN A 196 29.42 31.00 7.18
C GLN A 196 29.18 32.38 7.81
N LYS A 197 28.67 32.43 9.06
CA LYS A 197 28.51 33.71 9.78
C LYS A 197 29.85 34.42 10.01
N TYR A 198 30.89 33.66 10.37
CA TYR A 198 32.24 34.21 10.51
C TYR A 198 32.77 34.73 9.17
N GLU A 199 32.69 33.92 8.11
CA GLU A 199 33.13 34.30 6.76
C GLU A 199 32.43 35.58 6.27
N VAL A 200 31.11 35.68 6.43
CA VAL A 200 30.35 36.88 6.07
C VAL A 200 30.83 38.11 6.85
N THR A 201 31.11 37.95 8.14
CA THR A 201 31.59 39.05 8.99
C THR A 201 32.97 39.54 8.53
N THR A 202 33.89 38.61 8.24
CA THR A 202 35.23 38.92 7.75
C THR A 202 35.19 39.57 6.37
N LEU A 203 34.39 39.04 5.45
CA LEU A 203 34.22 39.61 4.11
C LEU A 203 33.64 41.02 4.16
N ARG A 204 32.68 41.30 5.04
CA ARG A 204 32.15 42.65 5.25
C ARG A 204 33.22 43.64 5.68
N LYS A 205 34.07 43.26 6.65
CA LYS A 205 35.21 44.10 7.08
C LYS A 205 36.18 44.37 5.94
N ARG A 206 36.52 43.34 5.16
CA ARG A 206 37.44 43.47 4.01
C ARG A 206 36.88 44.39 2.91
N ILE A 207 35.57 44.31 2.65
CA ILE A 207 34.90 45.23 1.72
C ILE A 207 34.97 46.67 2.26
N GLU A 208 34.73 46.87 3.56
CA GLU A 208 34.79 48.19 4.18
C GLU A 208 36.20 48.80 4.12
N GLU A 209 37.24 48.00 4.35
CA GLU A 209 38.64 48.40 4.20
C GLU A 209 38.98 48.79 2.77
N LEU A 210 38.59 47.97 1.79
CA LEU A 210 38.81 48.25 0.37
C LEU A 210 38.02 49.46 -0.14
N SER A 211 36.88 49.78 0.48
CA SER A 211 36.05 50.93 0.11
C SER A 211 36.54 52.25 0.70
N LYS A 212 37.52 52.20 1.63
CA LYS A 212 38.16 53.37 2.24
C LYS A 212 39.45 53.79 1.52
N LEU A 213 39.95 52.96 0.61
CA LEU A 213 41.02 53.27 -0.34
C LEU A 213 40.44 53.92 -1.60
#